data_AF-G4Z3C3-F1
#
_entry.id   AF-G4Z3C3-F1
#
_cell.length_a   1.000
_cell.length_b   1.000
_cell.length_c   1.000
_cell.angle_alpha   90.00
_cell.angle_beta   90.00
_cell.angle_gamma   90.00
#
_symmetry.space_group_name_H-M   'P 1'
#
loop_
_entity.id
_entity.type
_entity.pdbx_description
1 polymer ?
#
loop_
_entity_poly.entity_id
_entity_poly.type
_entity_poly.pdbx_seq_one_letter_code
_entity_poly.pdbx_strand_id
1 'polypeptide(L)'
;SGWICSHVLATLALRDGLDLAKLLKRLPARKPPGRLRKVRRALDRDDEHYIAVARLVRILTEQPGPAMNWKCSKEFQETVDGEMQYSNYVGTVSSWANRNGVFFWRVTFDNGVVEHLLSKTWRRPSTPRI
;
A
#
# COMPACT_ATOMS: atom_id res chain seq x y z
N SER A 1 -17.52 -9.50 -5.33
CA SER A 1 -18.86 -10.10 -5.17
C SER A 1 -19.05 -11.24 -6.18
N GLY A 2 -18.26 -12.31 -6.08
CA GLY A 2 -18.30 -13.42 -7.06
C GLY A 2 -18.33 -14.78 -6.38
N TRP A 3 -19.26 -14.97 -5.44
CA TRP A 3 -19.46 -16.28 -4.81
C TRP A 3 -20.49 -17.05 -5.65
N ILE A 4 -20.03 -18.07 -6.36
CA ILE A 4 -20.93 -19.06 -6.95
C ILE A 4 -21.27 -20.06 -5.86
N CYS A 5 -22.55 -20.22 -5.58
CA CYS A 5 -23.05 -21.17 -4.60
C CYS A 5 -22.89 -22.62 -5.09
N SER A 6 -22.73 -23.55 -4.14
CA SER A 6 -22.45 -24.97 -4.43
C SER A 6 -23.53 -25.64 -5.29
N HIS A 7 -24.80 -25.27 -5.10
CA HIS A 7 -25.91 -25.83 -5.87
C HIS A 7 -25.86 -25.44 -7.36
N VAL A 8 -25.35 -24.26 -7.72
CA VAL A 8 -25.14 -23.86 -9.12
C VAL A 8 -24.02 -24.67 -9.76
N LEU A 9 -22.96 -24.96 -9.01
CA LEU A 9 -21.89 -25.85 -9.51
C LEU A 9 -22.39 -27.29 -9.68
N ALA A 10 -23.25 -27.77 -8.77
CA ALA A 10 -23.82 -29.11 -8.84
C ALA A 10 -24.74 -29.29 -10.05
N THR A 11 -25.61 -28.32 -10.35
CA THR A 11 -26.47 -28.39 -11.54
C THR A 11 -25.68 -28.32 -12.84
N LEU A 12 -24.61 -27.52 -12.89
CA LEU A 12 -23.72 -27.47 -14.05
C LEU A 12 -22.94 -28.78 -14.25
N ALA A 13 -22.52 -29.43 -13.17
CA ALA A 13 -21.89 -30.74 -13.26
C ALA A 13 -22.87 -31.84 -13.73
N LEU A 14 -24.12 -31.80 -13.26
CA LEU A 14 -25.15 -32.77 -13.65
C LEU A 14 -25.62 -32.62 -15.10
N ARG A 15 -25.54 -31.40 -15.66
CA ARG A 15 -25.95 -31.10 -17.04
C ARG A 15 -24.78 -31.19 -18.04
N ASP A 16 -23.67 -31.80 -17.66
CA ASP A 16 -22.41 -31.84 -18.43
C ASP A 16 -21.85 -30.46 -18.85
N GLY A 17 -22.32 -29.39 -18.19
CA GLY A 17 -21.85 -28.01 -18.42
C GLY A 17 -20.56 -27.67 -17.68
N LEU A 18 -20.07 -28.56 -16.80
CA LEU A 18 -18.87 -28.35 -16.01
C LEU A 18 -18.18 -29.68 -15.63
N ASP A 19 -16.98 -29.90 -16.15
CA ASP A 19 -16.12 -31.02 -15.74
C ASP A 19 -15.44 -30.71 -14.39
N LEU A 20 -16.10 -31.16 -13.32
CA LEU A 20 -15.67 -30.90 -11.94
C LEU A 20 -14.28 -31.49 -11.64
N ALA A 21 -13.95 -32.64 -12.24
CA ALA A 21 -12.67 -33.31 -12.03
C ALA A 21 -11.51 -32.51 -12.65
N LYS A 22 -11.71 -31.91 -13.83
CA LYS A 22 -10.72 -30.99 -14.43
C LYS A 22 -10.61 -29.68 -13.67
N LEU A 23 -11.73 -29.15 -13.15
CA LEU A 23 -11.73 -27.91 -12.37
C LEU A 23 -10.91 -28.08 -11.07
N LEU A 24 -11.14 -29.16 -10.34
CA LEU A 24 -10.44 -29.45 -9.08
C LEU A 24 -8.93 -29.64 -9.28
N LYS A 25 -8.48 -30.16 -10.42
CA LYS A 25 -7.04 -30.26 -10.76
C LYS A 25 -6.35 -28.91 -10.95
N ARG A 26 -7.10 -27.87 -11.34
CA ARG A 26 -6.57 -26.52 -11.59
C ARG A 26 -6.65 -25.61 -10.37
N LEU A 27 -7.59 -25.89 -9.47
CA LEU A 27 -7.75 -25.09 -8.26
C LEU A 27 -6.68 -25.46 -7.23
N PRO A 28 -5.94 -24.48 -6.67
CA PRO A 28 -5.03 -24.77 -5.59
C PRO A 28 -5.84 -25.32 -4.40
N ALA A 29 -5.39 -26.45 -3.83
CA ALA A 29 -6.05 -27.14 -2.72
C ALA A 29 -6.28 -26.24 -1.48
N ARG A 30 -5.54 -25.12 -1.40
CA ARG A 30 -5.71 -24.10 -0.39
C ARG A 30 -5.53 -22.72 -1.02
N LYS A 31 -6.49 -21.83 -0.78
CA LYS A 31 -6.29 -20.39 -1.05
C LYS A 31 -5.08 -19.92 -0.22
N PRO A 32 -4.07 -19.25 -0.82
CA PRO A 32 -3.03 -18.62 -0.02
C PRO A 32 -3.71 -17.67 0.99
N PRO A 33 -3.25 -17.62 2.25
CA PRO A 33 -3.89 -16.80 3.26
C PRO A 33 -4.02 -15.36 2.72
N GLY A 34 -5.25 -14.85 2.66
CA GLY A 34 -5.52 -13.51 2.11
C GLY A 34 -4.99 -12.38 2.99
N ARG A 35 -4.53 -12.72 4.20
CA ARG A 35 -3.88 -11.79 5.13
C ARG A 35 -2.36 -11.85 4.91
N LEU A 36 -1.76 -10.68 4.70
CA LEU A 36 -0.30 -10.51 4.81
C LEU A 36 0.18 -11.14 6.13
N ARG A 37 1.19 -12.01 6.06
CA ARG A 37 1.72 -12.68 7.25
C ARG A 37 2.16 -11.63 8.27
N LYS A 38 1.78 -11.84 9.54
CA LYS A 38 2.16 -10.96 10.66
C LYS A 38 3.68 -10.79 10.63
N VAL A 39 4.15 -9.55 10.47
CA VAL A 39 5.58 -9.25 10.40
C VAL A 39 6.22 -9.67 11.73
N ARG A 40 7.24 -10.53 11.66
CA ARG A 40 8.04 -10.86 12.84
C ARG A 40 8.66 -9.56 13.37
N ARG A 41 8.61 -9.34 14.69
CA ARG A 41 9.24 -8.20 15.38
C ARG A 41 8.63 -6.81 15.13
N ALA A 42 7.33 -6.73 14.84
CA ALA A 42 6.64 -5.45 14.63
C ALA A 42 6.67 -4.46 15.83
N LEU A 43 7.08 -4.92 17.02
CA LEU A 43 7.17 -4.12 18.25
C LEU A 43 8.62 -3.92 18.76
N ASP A 44 9.61 -4.54 18.12
CA ASP A 44 11.00 -4.34 18.53
C ASP A 44 11.45 -2.94 18.10
N ARG A 45 12.43 -2.36 18.78
CA ARG A 45 12.92 -0.98 18.56
C ARG A 45 14.17 -0.91 17.66
N ASP A 46 14.58 -2.02 17.05
CA ASP A 46 15.76 -2.07 16.16
C ASP A 46 15.55 -1.37 14.80
N ASP A 47 16.60 -0.75 14.25
CA ASP A 47 16.54 0.05 13.01
C ASP A 47 16.32 -0.74 11.70
N GLU A 48 16.13 -2.06 11.78
CA GLU A 48 15.93 -2.96 10.63
C GLU A 48 14.50 -3.51 10.48
N HIS A 49 13.51 -2.91 11.14
CA HIS A 49 12.11 -3.34 10.96
C HIS A 49 11.57 -3.07 9.56
N TYR A 50 10.49 -3.78 9.22
CA TYR A 50 9.85 -3.65 7.91
C TYR A 50 9.44 -2.20 7.59
N ILE A 51 9.07 -1.43 8.62
CA ILE A 51 8.60 -0.03 8.54
C ILE A 51 9.72 0.96 8.94
N ALA A 52 10.95 0.49 9.20
CA ALA A 52 12.05 1.38 9.54
C ALA A 52 12.29 2.39 8.41
N VAL A 53 12.47 3.66 8.77
CA VAL A 53 12.58 4.77 7.80
C VAL A 53 13.70 4.50 6.80
N ALA A 54 14.88 4.06 7.27
CA ALA A 54 16.02 3.75 6.40
C ALA A 54 15.71 2.66 5.37
N ARG A 55 15.00 1.60 5.79
CA ARG A 55 14.60 0.50 4.90
C ARG A 55 13.54 0.97 3.89
N LEU A 56 12.55 1.73 4.33
CA LEU A 56 11.51 2.26 3.46
C LEU A 56 12.07 3.24 2.42
N VAL A 57 12.99 4.13 2.82
CA VAL A 57 13.70 5.01 1.89
C VAL A 57 14.42 4.18 0.84
N ARG A 58 15.21 3.17 1.24
CA ARG A 58 15.92 2.29 0.29
C ARG A 58 14.97 1.61 -0.68
N ILE A 59 13.92 0.97 -0.17
CA ILE A 59 12.93 0.25 -1.00
C ILE A 59 12.25 1.21 -1.97
N LEU A 60 11.81 2.39 -1.51
CA LEU A 60 11.09 3.34 -2.35
C LEU A 60 11.99 4.06 -3.36
N THR A 61 13.31 4.15 -3.09
CA THR A 61 14.30 4.63 -4.07
C THR A 61 14.70 3.58 -5.09
N GLU A 62 14.58 2.28 -4.78
CA GLU A 62 14.86 1.20 -5.74
C GLU A 62 13.60 0.85 -6.56
N GLN A 63 12.44 0.85 -5.90
CA GLN A 63 11.15 0.46 -6.43
C GLN A 63 10.06 1.40 -5.89
N PRO A 64 9.52 2.32 -6.72
CA PRO A 64 8.50 3.27 -6.28
C PRO A 64 7.09 2.68 -6.23
N GLY A 65 6.84 1.59 -6.96
CA GLY A 65 5.54 0.93 -7.09
C GLY A 65 4.90 0.42 -5.78
N PRO A 66 5.64 -0.10 -4.78
CA PRO A 66 5.07 -0.56 -3.53
C PRO A 66 4.27 0.49 -2.77
N ALA A 67 4.54 1.79 -2.95
CA ALA A 67 3.82 2.88 -2.30
C ALA A 67 2.45 3.20 -2.94
N MET A 68 2.12 2.61 -4.08
CA MET A 68 0.82 2.81 -4.72
C MET A 68 -0.32 2.39 -3.78
N ASN A 69 -1.35 3.23 -3.69
CA ASN A 69 -2.50 3.07 -2.80
C ASN A 69 -2.20 3.13 -1.29
N TRP A 70 -0.99 3.53 -0.88
CA TRP A 70 -0.73 3.80 0.53
C TRP A 70 -1.57 4.98 1.02
N LYS A 71 -2.02 4.88 2.26
CA LYS A 71 -2.71 5.96 2.96
C LYS A 71 -1.70 6.80 3.71
N CYS A 72 -1.83 8.11 3.59
CA CYS A 72 -0.98 9.10 4.26
C CYS A 72 -1.88 10.08 5.01
N SER A 73 -1.53 10.48 6.23
CA SER A 73 -2.21 11.59 6.93
C SER A 73 -1.32 12.81 6.88
N LYS A 74 -1.90 13.98 6.61
CA LYS A 74 -1.20 15.26 6.69
C LYS A 74 -2.12 16.29 7.33
N GLU A 75 -1.51 17.14 8.14
CA GLU A 75 -2.17 18.30 8.73
C GLU A 75 -2.17 19.46 7.73
N PHE A 76 -3.34 20.06 7.55
CA PHE A 76 -3.57 21.23 6.71
C PHE A 76 -4.04 22.37 7.60
N GLN A 77 -3.51 23.56 7.33
CA GLN A 77 -3.97 24.79 7.95
C GLN A 77 -5.15 25.31 7.13
N GLU A 78 -6.32 25.38 7.74
CA GLU A 78 -7.56 25.83 7.11
C GLU A 78 -8.12 27.00 7.91
N THR A 79 -8.69 27.98 7.21
CA THR A 79 -9.42 29.06 7.87
C THR A 79 -10.89 28.70 7.88
N VAL A 80 -11.42 28.35 9.06
CA VAL A 80 -12.83 28.03 9.27
C VAL A 80 -13.41 29.13 10.15
N ASP A 81 -14.49 29.77 9.69
CA ASP A 81 -15.16 30.86 10.41
C ASP A 81 -14.25 32.04 10.81
N GLY A 82 -13.18 32.29 10.03
CA GLY A 82 -12.22 33.38 10.26
C GLY A 82 -11.10 33.02 11.25
N GLU A 83 -11.12 31.83 11.85
CA GLU A 83 -10.06 31.32 12.71
C GLU A 83 -9.19 30.29 11.99
N MET A 84 -7.89 30.30 12.26
CA MET A 84 -6.98 29.29 11.72
C MET A 84 -7.08 28.01 12.53
N GLN A 85 -7.50 26.93 11.87
CA GLN A 85 -7.60 25.59 12.43
C GLN A 85 -6.64 24.64 11.70
N TYR A 86 -6.15 23.64 12.43
CA TYR A 86 -5.34 22.57 11.87
C TYR A 86 -6.21 21.31 11.75
N SER A 87 -6.44 20.87 10.53
CA SER A 87 -7.27 19.72 10.20
C SER A 87 -6.39 18.63 9.58
N ASN A 88 -6.52 17.40 10.08
CA ASN A 88 -5.80 16.25 9.51
C ASN A 88 -6.65 15.57 8.45
N TYR A 89 -6.12 15.50 7.22
CA TYR A 89 -6.75 14.79 6.12
C TYR A 89 -5.96 13.55 5.74
N VAL A 90 -6.70 12.49 5.46
CA VAL A 90 -6.14 11.28 4.88
C VAL A 90 -6.05 11.48 3.36
N GLY A 91 -4.96 11.01 2.77
CA GLY A 91 -4.76 10.99 1.34
C GLY A 91 -4.29 9.63 0.88
N THR A 92 -4.42 9.41 -0.43
CA THR A 92 -4.03 8.15 -1.08
C THR A 92 -3.01 8.43 -2.18
N VAL A 93 -1.93 7.66 -2.21
CA VAL A 93 -0.94 7.70 -3.30
C VAL A 93 -1.60 7.16 -4.57
N SER A 94 -1.77 8.01 -5.58
CA SER A 94 -2.49 7.70 -6.82
C SER A 94 -1.58 7.44 -8.02
N SER A 95 -0.39 8.04 -8.06
CA SER A 95 0.60 7.79 -9.11
C SER A 95 2.00 8.15 -8.66
N TRP A 96 3.01 7.76 -9.45
CA TRP A 96 4.39 8.22 -9.26
C TRP A 96 5.07 8.56 -10.59
N ALA A 97 6.11 9.38 -10.52
CA ALA A 97 6.96 9.75 -11.63
C ALA A 97 8.42 9.76 -11.19
N ASN A 98 9.34 9.45 -12.11
CA ASN A 98 10.78 9.64 -11.92
C ASN A 98 11.23 10.87 -12.70
N ARG A 99 11.86 11.84 -12.03
CA ARG A 99 12.53 12.97 -12.69
C ARG A 99 13.97 13.02 -12.19
N ASN A 100 14.92 12.76 -13.08
CA ASN A 100 16.36 12.82 -12.80
C ASN A 100 16.80 11.95 -11.60
N GLY A 101 16.23 10.75 -11.46
CA GLY A 101 16.57 9.82 -10.36
C GLY A 101 15.87 10.13 -9.03
N VAL A 102 15.03 11.17 -8.98
CA VAL A 102 14.17 11.47 -7.84
C VAL A 102 12.76 10.97 -8.14
N PHE A 103 12.19 10.20 -7.21
CA PHE A 103 10.82 9.72 -7.31
C PHE A 103 9.84 10.71 -6.66
N PHE A 104 8.74 10.94 -7.36
CA PHE A 104 7.66 11.83 -6.99
C PHE A 104 6.39 10.99 -6.86
N TRP A 105 5.71 11.04 -5.73
CA TRP A 105 4.41 10.40 -5.54
C TRP A 105 3.33 11.46 -5.52
N ARG A 106 2.30 11.29 -6.34
CA ARG A 106 1.09 12.11 -6.30
C ARG A 106 0.16 11.56 -5.23
N VAL A 107 -0.25 12.41 -4.29
CA VAL A 107 -1.21 12.07 -3.23
C VAL A 107 -2.44 12.95 -3.38
N THR A 108 -3.61 12.31 -3.38
CA THR A 108 -4.89 13.01 -3.36
C THR A 108 -5.48 12.88 -1.96
N PHE A 109 -5.68 14.01 -1.29
CA PHE A 109 -6.25 14.11 0.05
C PHE A 109 -7.77 14.26 0.00
N ASP A 110 -8.44 13.86 1.09
CA ASP A 110 -9.90 13.86 1.17
C ASP A 110 -10.51 15.27 1.12
N ASN A 111 -9.74 16.33 1.45
CA ASN A 111 -10.12 17.73 1.21
C ASN A 111 -10.00 18.17 -0.27
N GLY A 112 -9.68 17.24 -1.18
CA GLY A 112 -9.51 17.50 -2.61
C GLY A 112 -8.14 18.05 -3.00
N VAL A 113 -7.25 18.33 -2.03
CA VAL A 113 -5.89 18.81 -2.31
C VAL A 113 -5.06 17.68 -2.93
N VAL A 114 -4.31 18.01 -3.98
CA VAL A 114 -3.36 17.10 -4.62
C VAL A 114 -1.95 17.61 -4.38
N GLU A 115 -1.11 16.80 -3.73
CA GLU A 115 0.30 17.12 -3.51
C GLU A 115 1.24 16.13 -4.19
N HIS A 116 2.47 16.59 -4.43
CA HIS A 116 3.57 15.78 -4.92
C HIS A 116 4.61 15.58 -3.81
N LEU A 117 4.66 14.39 -3.24
CA LEU A 117 5.64 14.00 -2.22
C LEU A 117 6.94 13.54 -2.89
N LEU A 118 8.06 14.02 -2.37
CA LEU A 118 9.40 13.72 -2.87
C LEU A 118 10.06 12.65 -1.99
N SER A 119 10.81 11.73 -2.59
CA SER A 119 11.84 11.03 -1.83
C SER A 119 12.88 12.08 -1.43
N LYS A 120 12.86 12.57 -0.18
CA LYS A 120 13.98 13.39 0.32
C LYS A 120 15.25 12.57 0.07
N THR A 121 16.25 13.17 -0.55
CA THR A 121 17.59 12.59 -0.61
C THR A 121 18.03 12.34 0.82
N TRP A 122 18.02 11.08 1.25
CA TRP A 122 18.58 10.72 2.54
C TRP A 122 20.09 10.92 2.44
N ARG A 123 20.59 12.04 2.98
CA ARG A 123 22.01 12.16 3.28
C ARG A 123 22.23 11.44 4.61
N ARG A 124 23.19 10.51 4.64
CA ARG A 124 23.71 9.98 5.92
C ARG A 124 23.96 11.17 6.85
N PRO A 125 23.45 11.16 8.10
CA PRO A 125 23.98 12.06 9.11
C PRO A 125 25.49 11.86 9.13
N SER A 126 26.26 12.91 8.88
CA SER A 126 27.70 12.86 9.09
C SER A 126 27.91 12.59 10.58
N THR A 127 28.39 11.40 10.92
CA THR A 127 28.78 11.06 12.28
C THR A 127 29.77 12.14 12.75
N PRO A 128 29.55 12.80 13.90
CA PRO A 128 30.60 13.64 14.47
C PRO A 128 31.80 12.73 14.75
N ARG A 129 32.96 13.07 14.17
CA ARG A 129 34.22 12.47 14.59
C ARG A 129 34.48 12.95 16.02
N ILE A 130 34.53 12.01 16.95
CA ILE A 130 35.14 12.19 18.27
C ILE A 130 36.65 12.12 18.07
#